data_AF-A0A8J9YJR5-F1
#
_entry.id   AF-A0A8J9YJR5-F1
#
_cell.length_a   1.000
_cell.length_b   1.000
_cell.length_c   1.000
_cell.angle_alpha   90.00
_cell.angle_beta   90.00
_cell.angle_gamma   90.00
#
_symmetry.space_group_name_H-M   'P 1'
#
loop_
_entity.id
_entity.type
_entity.pdbx_description
1 polymer ?
#
loop_
_entity_poly.entity_id
_entity_poly.type
_entity_poly.pdbx_seq_one_letter_code
_entity_poly.pdbx_strand_id
1 'polypeptide(L)'
;MVGLLHFCETWHLLSKSTNLDDIIDNITVTLMNFMALYRYINMRQNKSTYKKLASAMESPYFDTSTKNRKKLVKFWAQRNERFIKLLLTLGSCTLAAWHIYPLVDDIEYNLMISASFPFKYQTPDRYPIFYFIIFIAFNYGSVFVMINDLIMQAHLMHLLCQYTTLADCFEEIITDCLGENHFENSNLIRTPQFREVYLIKLNNLVEQHKFVLK
;
A
#
# COMPACT_ATOMS: atom_id res chain seq x y z
N MET A 1 -18.46 10.09 -8.11
CA MET A 1 -19.05 9.60 -6.84
C MET A 1 -18.18 10.01 -5.66
N VAL A 2 -16.92 9.60 -5.56
CA VAL A 2 -15.97 10.04 -4.50
C VAL A 2 -15.81 11.56 -4.43
N GLY A 3 -15.60 12.24 -5.57
CA GLY A 3 -15.55 13.71 -5.63
C GLY A 3 -16.83 14.44 -5.19
N LEU A 4 -17.99 13.77 -5.29
CA LEU A 4 -19.28 14.35 -4.90
C LEU A 4 -19.50 14.23 -3.39
N LEU A 5 -19.06 13.11 -2.79
CA LEU A 5 -18.97 12.95 -1.34
C LEU A 5 -18.04 13.98 -0.71
N HIS A 6 -16.84 14.18 -1.28
CA HIS A 6 -15.91 15.23 -0.82
C HIS A 6 -16.52 16.62 -0.85
N PHE A 7 -17.24 16.95 -1.92
CA PHE A 7 -17.89 18.25 -2.05
C PHE A 7 -19.01 18.42 -1.00
N CYS A 8 -19.80 17.36 -0.76
CA CYS A 8 -20.84 17.37 0.27
C CYS A 8 -20.29 17.44 1.70
N GLU A 9 -19.19 16.73 2.01
CA GLU A 9 -18.51 16.78 3.32
C GLU A 9 -17.93 18.18 3.58
N THR A 10 -17.22 18.74 2.60
CA THR A 10 -16.64 20.09 2.68
C THR A 10 -17.74 21.16 2.81
N TRP A 11 -18.85 20.99 2.08
CA TRP A 11 -20.02 21.87 2.18
C TRP A 11 -20.74 21.75 3.54
N HIS A 12 -20.74 20.56 4.14
CA HIS A 12 -21.30 20.35 5.47
C HIS A 12 -20.47 21.06 6.55
N LEU A 13 -19.15 20.92 6.48
CA LEU A 13 -18.18 21.60 7.34
C LEU A 13 -18.35 23.13 7.31
N LEU A 14 -18.61 23.69 6.14
CA LEU A 14 -18.77 25.14 5.93
C LEU A 14 -20.16 25.68 6.32
N SER A 15 -21.21 24.86 6.30
CA SER A 15 -22.61 25.36 6.40
C SER A 15 -23.33 25.09 7.72
N LYS A 16 -22.89 24.13 8.55
CA LYS A 16 -23.73 23.66 9.69
C LYS A 16 -23.00 23.20 10.95
N SER A 17 -21.79 23.70 11.17
CA SER A 17 -20.98 23.38 12.36
C SER A 17 -21.48 24.19 13.58
N THR A 18 -22.40 23.64 14.36
CA THR A 18 -22.86 24.25 15.63
C THR A 18 -22.43 23.49 16.88
N ASN A 19 -21.96 22.24 16.76
CA ASN A 19 -21.53 21.40 17.88
C ASN A 19 -20.09 20.90 17.68
N LEU A 20 -19.29 20.84 18.75
CA LEU A 20 -17.84 20.62 18.70
C LEU A 20 -17.46 19.19 18.31
N ASP A 21 -18.24 18.20 18.78
CA ASP A 21 -18.02 16.78 18.45
C ASP A 21 -18.32 16.50 16.97
N ASP A 22 -19.41 17.05 16.44
CA ASP A 22 -19.76 16.95 15.02
C ASP A 22 -18.70 17.56 14.09
N ILE A 23 -18.02 18.62 14.56
CA ILE A 23 -16.91 19.25 13.84
C ILE A 23 -15.70 18.33 13.81
N ILE A 24 -15.34 17.73 14.95
CA ILE A 24 -14.15 16.86 15.08
C ILE A 24 -14.32 15.61 14.22
N ASP A 25 -15.49 14.98 14.24
CA ASP A 25 -15.78 13.80 13.44
C ASP A 25 -15.74 14.12 11.94
N ASN A 26 -16.34 15.24 11.53
CA ASN A 26 -16.34 15.64 10.13
C ASN A 26 -14.95 16.04 9.62
N ILE A 27 -14.14 16.73 10.44
CA ILE A 27 -12.73 17.03 10.10
C ILE A 27 -11.94 15.73 9.91
N THR A 28 -12.13 14.75 10.79
CA THR A 28 -11.41 13.48 10.74
C THR A 28 -11.71 12.71 9.45
N VAL A 29 -13.00 12.58 9.11
CA VAL A 29 -13.44 11.91 7.88
C VAL A 29 -12.95 12.67 6.64
N THR A 30 -13.10 13.99 6.63
CA THR A 30 -12.64 14.84 5.51
C THR A 30 -11.13 14.74 5.31
N LEU A 31 -10.34 14.75 6.38
CA LEU A 31 -8.88 14.61 6.33
C LEU A 31 -8.46 13.22 5.84
N MET A 32 -9.10 12.15 6.33
CA MET A 32 -8.85 10.78 5.84
C MET A 32 -9.10 10.66 4.35
N ASN A 33 -10.24 11.19 3.89
CA ASN A 33 -10.61 11.19 2.49
C ASN A 33 -9.63 12.05 1.66
N PHE A 34 -9.23 13.23 2.13
CA PHE A 34 -8.26 14.09 1.44
C PHE A 34 -6.88 13.44 1.32
N MET A 35 -6.38 12.81 2.39
CA MET A 35 -5.13 12.05 2.38
C MET A 35 -5.17 10.92 1.35
N ALA A 36 -6.28 10.19 1.27
CA ALA A 36 -6.45 9.12 0.29
C ALA A 36 -6.47 9.65 -1.16
N LEU A 37 -7.15 10.77 -1.40
CA LEU A 37 -7.17 11.43 -2.71
C LEU A 37 -5.77 11.92 -3.10
N TYR A 38 -5.05 12.55 -2.16
CA TYR A 38 -3.68 12.99 -2.36
C TYR A 38 -2.76 11.82 -2.73
N ARG A 39 -2.82 10.71 -1.97
CA ARG A 39 -2.06 9.48 -2.27
C ARG A 39 -2.40 8.92 -3.64
N TYR A 40 -3.68 8.89 -4.01
CA TYR A 40 -4.14 8.45 -5.32
C TYR A 40 -3.59 9.31 -6.46
N ILE A 41 -3.68 10.64 -6.33
CA ILE A 41 -3.15 11.58 -7.34
C ILE A 41 -1.64 11.38 -7.46
N ASN A 42 -0.93 11.31 -6.34
CA ASN A 42 0.52 11.12 -6.32
C ASN A 42 0.94 9.79 -6.98
N MET A 43 0.25 8.69 -6.66
CA MET A 43 0.48 7.39 -7.29
C MET A 43 0.21 7.43 -8.80
N ARG A 44 -0.86 8.13 -9.23
CA ARG A 44 -1.22 8.26 -10.64
C ARG A 44 -0.23 9.13 -11.42
N GLN A 45 0.25 10.23 -10.83
CA GLN A 45 1.28 11.08 -11.41
C GLN A 45 2.61 10.33 -11.57
N ASN A 46 2.95 9.50 -10.60
CA ASN A 46 4.18 8.71 -10.59
C ASN A 46 4.00 7.27 -11.10
N LYS A 47 2.95 7.00 -11.90
CA LYS A 47 2.61 5.65 -12.37
C LYS A 47 3.77 4.96 -13.10
N SER A 48 4.54 5.72 -13.88
CA SER A 48 5.74 5.22 -14.57
C SER A 48 6.76 4.66 -13.58
N THR A 49 7.03 5.38 -12.49
CA THR A 49 7.94 4.96 -11.41
C THR A 49 7.46 3.68 -10.74
N TYR A 50 6.18 3.60 -10.35
CA TYR A 50 5.62 2.37 -9.76
C TYR A 50 5.68 1.17 -10.71
N LYS A 51 5.40 1.37 -12.00
CA LYS A 51 5.50 0.31 -13.00
C LYS A 51 6.95 -0.13 -13.20
N LYS A 52 7.89 0.81 -13.23
CA LYS A 52 9.32 0.53 -13.34
C LYS A 52 9.84 -0.26 -12.14
N LEU A 53 9.48 0.15 -10.93
CA LEU A 53 9.80 -0.56 -9.68
C LEU A 53 9.22 -1.97 -9.67
N ALA A 54 7.99 -2.17 -10.14
CA ALA A 54 7.41 -3.51 -10.29
C ALA A 54 8.21 -4.35 -11.30
N SER A 55 8.55 -3.79 -12.46
CA SER A 55 9.36 -4.49 -13.48
C SER A 55 10.81 -4.76 -13.04
N ALA A 56 11.34 -4.05 -12.04
CA ALA A 56 12.69 -4.29 -11.54
C ALA A 56 12.84 -5.69 -10.91
N MET A 57 11.76 -6.30 -10.43
CA MET A 57 11.78 -7.70 -9.97
C MET A 57 11.92 -8.71 -11.13
N GLU A 58 11.56 -8.31 -12.35
CA GLU A 58 11.67 -9.12 -13.57
C GLU A 58 12.97 -8.82 -14.34
N SER A 59 13.81 -7.92 -13.80
CA SER A 59 15.08 -7.53 -14.43
C SER A 59 15.99 -8.74 -14.61
N PRO A 60 16.69 -8.86 -15.75
CA PRO A 60 17.68 -9.93 -15.95
C PRO A 60 18.85 -9.84 -14.96
N TYR A 61 19.02 -8.68 -14.32
CA TYR A 61 20.04 -8.45 -13.30
C TYR A 61 19.56 -8.83 -11.89
N PHE A 62 18.27 -9.14 -11.70
CA PHE A 62 17.73 -9.57 -10.41
C PHE A 62 18.15 -11.03 -10.12
N ASP A 63 19.28 -11.18 -9.43
CA ASP A 63 19.85 -12.50 -9.17
C ASP A 63 19.07 -13.27 -8.09
N THR A 64 18.41 -14.34 -8.51
CA THR A 64 17.74 -15.33 -7.64
C THR A 64 18.29 -16.74 -7.85
N SER A 65 19.52 -16.86 -8.36
CA SER A 65 20.13 -18.14 -8.70
C SER A 65 20.29 -19.07 -7.48
N THR A 66 20.62 -18.52 -6.31
CA THR A 66 20.90 -19.30 -5.10
C THR A 66 19.62 -19.76 -4.37
N LYS A 67 19.70 -20.89 -3.67
CA LYS A 67 18.58 -21.42 -2.85
C LYS A 67 18.19 -20.43 -1.73
N ASN A 68 19.15 -19.68 -1.20
CA ASN A 68 18.90 -18.70 -0.14
C ASN A 68 18.13 -17.49 -0.67
N ARG A 69 18.51 -16.93 -1.82
CA ARG A 69 17.80 -15.81 -2.47
C ARG A 69 16.37 -16.20 -2.87
N LYS A 70 16.16 -17.42 -3.37
CA LYS A 70 14.80 -17.95 -3.63
C LYS A 70 13.94 -18.02 -2.36
N LYS A 71 14.53 -18.42 -1.23
CA LYS A 71 13.83 -18.42 0.07
C LYS A 71 13.51 -17.00 0.53
N LEU A 72 14.42 -16.05 0.33
CA LEU A 72 14.22 -14.64 0.68
C LEU A 72 13.06 -14.02 -0.09
N VAL A 73 13.04 -14.19 -1.42
CA VAL A 73 11.93 -13.72 -2.27
C VAL A 73 10.61 -14.38 -1.85
N LYS A 74 10.60 -15.68 -1.60
CA LYS A 74 9.40 -16.41 -1.14
C LYS A 74 8.92 -15.90 0.22
N PHE A 75 9.83 -15.62 1.15
CA PHE A 75 9.51 -15.07 2.46
C PHE A 75 8.78 -13.73 2.33
N TRP A 76 9.31 -12.81 1.52
CA TRP A 76 8.69 -11.50 1.29
C TRP A 76 7.36 -11.59 0.55
N ALA A 77 7.24 -12.48 -0.43
CA ALA A 77 5.97 -12.73 -1.13
C ALA A 77 4.88 -13.25 -0.17
N GLN A 78 5.21 -14.23 0.68
CA GLN A 78 4.28 -14.75 1.69
C GLN A 78 3.92 -13.70 2.74
N ARG A 79 4.88 -12.86 3.13
CA ARG A 79 4.64 -11.76 4.07
C ARG A 79 3.72 -10.70 3.47
N ASN A 80 3.89 -10.37 2.18
CA ASN A 80 2.99 -9.47 1.46
C ASN A 80 1.54 -10.00 1.47
N GLU A 81 1.36 -11.26 1.10
CA GLU A 81 0.04 -11.89 1.08
C GLU A 81 -0.63 -11.87 2.46
N ARG A 82 0.12 -12.20 3.52
CA ARG A 82 -0.40 -12.14 4.89
C ARG A 82 -0.82 -10.73 5.29
N PHE A 83 -0.03 -9.72 4.95
CA PHE A 83 -0.36 -8.34 5.25
C PHE A 83 -1.59 -7.84 4.49
N ILE A 84 -1.72 -8.18 3.21
CA ILE A 84 -2.90 -7.85 2.41
C ILE A 84 -4.15 -8.45 3.06
N LYS A 85 -4.12 -9.74 3.42
CA LYS A 85 -5.24 -10.40 4.12
C LYS A 85 -5.55 -9.72 5.44
N LEU A 86 -4.54 -9.47 6.26
CA LEU A 86 -4.70 -8.85 7.57
C LEU A 86 -5.33 -7.45 7.47
N LEU A 87 -4.83 -6.60 6.58
CA LEU A 87 -5.36 -5.24 6.42
C LEU A 87 -6.77 -5.24 5.82
N LEU A 88 -7.06 -6.13 4.86
CA LEU A 88 -8.42 -6.30 4.33
C LEU A 88 -9.40 -6.75 5.42
N THR A 89 -9.00 -7.72 6.25
CA THR A 89 -9.83 -8.21 7.36
C THR A 89 -10.05 -7.12 8.38
N LEU A 90 -8.99 -6.46 8.86
CA LEU A 90 -9.12 -5.35 9.82
C LEU A 90 -9.97 -4.21 9.26
N GLY A 91 -9.70 -3.78 8.03
CA GLY A 91 -10.48 -2.73 7.37
C GLY A 91 -11.96 -3.09 7.23
N SER A 92 -12.25 -4.34 6.88
CA SER A 92 -13.62 -4.84 6.77
C SER A 92 -14.32 -4.95 8.13
N CYS A 93 -13.61 -5.39 9.17
CA CYS A 93 -14.13 -5.42 10.54
C CYS A 93 -14.44 -4.01 11.06
N THR A 94 -13.55 -3.05 10.84
CA THR A 94 -13.77 -1.65 11.22
C THR A 94 -14.96 -1.06 10.45
N LEU A 95 -15.09 -1.36 9.16
CA LEU A 95 -16.27 -0.93 8.38
C LEU A 95 -17.56 -1.53 8.91
N ALA A 96 -17.56 -2.83 9.24
CA ALA A 96 -18.73 -3.48 9.82
C ALA A 96 -19.14 -2.82 11.15
N ALA A 97 -18.18 -2.54 12.04
CA ALA A 97 -18.44 -1.82 13.28
C ALA A 97 -18.99 -0.40 13.00
N TRP A 98 -18.41 0.31 12.05
CA TRP A 98 -18.86 1.65 11.64
C TRP A 98 -20.28 1.65 11.07
N HIS A 99 -20.67 0.57 10.38
CA HIS A 99 -22.01 0.41 9.84
C HIS A 99 -23.06 0.05 10.90
N ILE A 100 -22.64 -0.56 12.01
CA ILE A 100 -23.52 -0.96 13.11
C ILE A 100 -23.68 0.16 14.13
N TYR A 101 -22.63 0.96 14.36
CA TYR A 101 -22.60 2.01 15.37
C TYR A 101 -23.85 2.93 15.33
N PRO A 102 -24.25 3.51 14.18
CA PRO A 102 -25.42 4.40 14.13
C PRO A 102 -26.77 3.71 14.41
N LEU A 103 -26.83 2.37 14.36
CA LEU A 103 -28.06 1.60 14.61
C LEU A 103 -28.21 1.21 16.09
N VAL A 104 -27.10 1.19 16.82
CA VAL A 104 -27.04 0.78 18.23
C VAL A 104 -26.92 1.99 19.14
N ASP A 105 -26.49 3.14 18.60
CA ASP A 105 -26.46 4.40 19.31
C ASP A 105 -27.89 4.91 19.60
N ASP A 106 -28.10 5.53 20.76
CA ASP A 106 -29.40 6.02 21.24
C ASP A 106 -29.85 7.31 20.51
N ILE A 107 -29.21 7.66 19.39
CA ILE A 107 -29.47 8.85 18.60
C ILE A 107 -30.50 8.54 17.50
N GLU A 108 -31.67 9.18 17.56
CA GLU A 108 -32.70 9.03 16.54
C GLU A 108 -32.21 9.49 15.17
N TYR A 109 -32.44 8.64 14.15
CA TYR A 109 -32.11 8.91 12.76
C TYR A 109 -30.62 9.20 12.51
N ASN A 110 -29.72 8.57 13.25
CA ASN A 110 -28.27 8.72 13.08
C ASN A 110 -27.77 8.14 11.73
N LEU A 111 -26.71 8.72 11.18
CA LEU A 111 -26.09 8.28 9.92
C LEU A 111 -24.61 7.94 10.13
N MET A 112 -24.05 7.11 9.25
CA MET A 112 -22.63 6.71 9.28
C MET A 112 -21.64 7.86 9.02
N ILE A 113 -22.12 8.95 8.45
CA ILE A 113 -21.34 10.15 8.15
C ILE A 113 -22.20 11.35 8.52
N SER A 114 -21.62 12.28 9.26
CA SER A 114 -22.22 13.59 9.50
C SER A 114 -22.21 14.40 8.21
N ALA A 115 -23.34 14.38 7.49
CA ALA A 115 -23.55 15.14 6.26
C ALA A 115 -24.89 15.88 6.32
N SER A 116 -24.89 17.16 5.90
CA SER A 116 -26.13 17.94 5.76
C SER A 116 -26.70 17.74 4.37
N PHE A 117 -27.94 17.29 4.35
CA PHE A 117 -28.71 17.16 3.13
C PHE A 117 -29.72 18.31 3.00
N PRO A 118 -30.01 18.78 1.78
CA PRO A 118 -30.95 19.87 1.55
C PRO A 118 -32.42 19.47 1.79
N PHE A 119 -32.68 18.22 2.18
CA PHE A 119 -34.01 17.68 2.46
C PHE A 119 -34.07 17.00 3.83
N LYS A 120 -35.25 17.03 4.46
CA LYS A 120 -35.50 16.34 5.73
C LYS A 120 -35.66 14.83 5.49
N TYR A 121 -34.69 14.05 5.98
CA TYR A 121 -34.69 12.58 5.91
C TYR A 121 -35.15 11.90 7.22
N GLN A 122 -35.31 12.67 8.31
CA GLN A 122 -35.70 12.24 9.66
C GLN A 122 -37.19 11.88 9.75
N THR A 123 -37.62 10.95 8.92
CA THR A 123 -38.98 10.39 8.92
C THR A 123 -38.88 8.88 8.75
N PRO A 124 -39.76 8.07 9.39
CA PRO A 124 -39.67 6.61 9.40
C PRO A 124 -39.55 5.97 8.01
N ASP A 125 -40.24 6.52 7.01
CA ASP A 125 -40.25 5.96 5.65
C ASP A 125 -39.01 6.33 4.82
N ARG A 126 -38.44 7.52 5.04
CA ARG A 126 -37.33 8.05 4.22
C ARG A 126 -35.96 7.69 4.79
N TYR A 127 -35.87 7.57 6.11
CA TYR A 127 -34.64 7.21 6.79
C TYR A 127 -34.00 5.90 6.27
N PRO A 128 -34.71 4.75 6.16
CA PRO A 128 -34.09 3.51 5.71
C PRO A 128 -33.59 3.60 4.26
N ILE A 129 -34.33 4.28 3.39
CA ILE A 129 -33.92 4.52 1.99
C ILE A 129 -32.62 5.32 1.98
N PHE A 130 -32.59 6.38 2.79
CA PHE A 130 -31.47 7.29 2.83
C PHE A 130 -30.21 6.67 3.46
N TYR A 131 -30.41 5.93 4.55
CA TYR A 131 -29.39 5.13 5.21
C TYR A 131 -28.72 4.16 4.23
N PHE A 132 -29.51 3.47 3.40
CA PHE A 132 -28.99 2.53 2.40
C PHE A 132 -28.19 3.23 1.29
N ILE A 133 -28.62 4.41 0.82
CA ILE A 133 -27.88 5.20 -0.16
C ILE A 133 -26.52 5.63 0.42
N ILE A 134 -26.52 6.14 1.66
CA ILE A 134 -25.29 6.56 2.34
C ILE A 134 -24.38 5.37 2.63
N PHE A 135 -24.94 4.23 3.01
CA PHE A 135 -24.21 2.98 3.18
C PHE A 135 -23.42 2.61 1.91
N ILE A 136 -24.08 2.58 0.75
CA ILE A 136 -23.42 2.27 -0.53
C ILE A 136 -22.32 3.30 -0.83
N ALA A 137 -22.63 4.58 -0.64
CA ALA A 137 -21.70 5.67 -0.94
C ALA A 137 -20.45 5.62 -0.06
N PHE A 138 -20.63 5.42 1.25
CA PHE A 138 -19.56 5.28 2.22
C PHE A 138 -18.73 4.04 1.95
N ASN A 139 -19.38 2.88 1.73
CA ASN A 139 -18.68 1.63 1.47
C ASN A 139 -17.78 1.73 0.23
N TYR A 140 -18.27 2.35 -0.85
CA TYR A 140 -17.46 2.60 -2.04
C TYR A 140 -16.26 3.51 -1.76
N GLY A 141 -16.46 4.58 -0.99
CA GLY A 141 -15.39 5.49 -0.55
C GLY A 141 -14.33 4.76 0.27
N SER A 142 -14.74 4.04 1.31
CA SER A 142 -13.83 3.32 2.21
C SER A 142 -13.07 2.20 1.51
N VAL A 143 -13.72 1.45 0.61
CA VAL A 143 -13.06 0.43 -0.21
C VAL A 143 -12.03 1.07 -1.14
N PHE A 144 -12.34 2.23 -1.74
CA PHE A 144 -11.37 2.95 -2.57
C PHE A 144 -10.12 3.37 -1.78
N VAL A 145 -10.29 3.92 -0.57
CA VAL A 145 -9.18 4.26 0.32
C VAL A 145 -8.36 3.02 0.67
N MET A 146 -9.02 1.94 1.07
CA MET A 146 -8.38 0.68 1.46
C MET A 146 -7.57 0.07 0.31
N ILE A 147 -8.11 0.04 -0.91
CA ILE A 147 -7.40 -0.46 -2.09
C ILE A 147 -6.17 0.38 -2.39
N ASN A 148 -6.26 1.71 -2.26
CA ASN A 148 -5.11 2.59 -2.50
C ASN A 148 -3.95 2.27 -1.56
N ASP A 149 -4.25 2.18 -0.26
CA ASP A 149 -3.26 1.89 0.77
C ASP A 149 -2.65 0.49 0.59
N LEU A 150 -3.46 -0.51 0.20
CA LEU A 150 -2.98 -1.86 -0.13
C LEU A 150 -2.03 -1.88 -1.32
N ILE A 151 -2.34 -1.14 -2.39
CA ILE A 151 -1.46 -1.04 -3.57
C ILE A 151 -0.13 -0.41 -3.18
N MET A 152 -0.16 0.70 -2.43
CA MET A 152 1.03 1.38 -1.95
C MET A 152 1.89 0.48 -1.06
N GLN A 153 1.27 -0.26 -0.13
CA GLN A 153 1.97 -1.21 0.72
C GLN A 153 2.60 -2.36 -0.08
N ALA A 154 1.89 -2.90 -1.07
CA ALA A 154 2.42 -3.97 -1.92
C ALA A 154 3.68 -3.52 -2.69
N HIS A 155 3.67 -2.30 -3.22
CA HIS A 155 4.85 -1.72 -3.86
C HIS A 155 6.03 -1.52 -2.89
N LEU A 156 5.76 -1.08 -1.66
CA LEU A 156 6.79 -0.97 -0.62
C LEU A 156 7.40 -2.35 -0.30
N MET A 157 6.57 -3.40 -0.26
CA MET A 157 7.03 -4.75 -0.01
C MET A 157 7.92 -5.29 -1.13
N HIS A 158 7.57 -4.99 -2.39
CA HIS A 158 8.43 -5.32 -3.54
C HIS A 158 9.79 -4.63 -3.45
N LEU A 159 9.81 -3.36 -3.04
CA LEU A 159 11.05 -2.60 -2.85
C LEU A 159 11.91 -3.17 -1.72
N LEU A 160 11.31 -3.55 -0.58
CA LEU A 160 12.03 -4.23 0.50
C LEU A 160 12.63 -5.57 0.05
N CYS A 161 11.88 -6.36 -0.72
CA CYS A 161 12.37 -7.60 -1.32
C CYS A 161 13.58 -7.34 -2.23
N GLN A 162 13.51 -6.30 -3.07
CA GLN A 162 14.60 -5.92 -3.98
C GLN A 162 15.86 -5.53 -3.22
N TYR A 163 15.74 -4.65 -2.21
CA TYR A 163 16.88 -4.21 -1.42
C TYR A 163 17.50 -5.32 -0.59
N THR A 164 16.68 -6.17 0.04
CA THR A 164 17.21 -7.31 0.82
C THR A 164 17.91 -8.33 -0.07
N THR A 165 17.37 -8.61 -1.26
CA THR A 165 18.05 -9.51 -2.22
C THR A 165 19.35 -8.90 -2.72
N LEU A 166 19.35 -7.60 -3.03
CA LEU A 166 20.55 -6.89 -3.47
C LEU A 166 21.63 -6.86 -2.37
N ALA A 167 21.24 -6.67 -1.11
CA ALA A 167 22.16 -6.72 0.03
C ALA A 167 22.80 -8.11 0.18
N ASP A 168 22.00 -9.18 0.12
CA ASP A 168 22.50 -10.57 0.12
C ASP A 168 23.46 -10.84 -1.05
N CYS A 169 23.18 -10.28 -2.25
CA CYS A 169 24.09 -10.34 -3.38
C CYS A 169 25.43 -9.65 -3.13
N PHE A 170 25.44 -8.51 -2.43
CA PHE A 170 26.68 -7.80 -2.09
C PHE A 170 27.48 -8.52 -1.00
N GLU A 171 26.80 -9.06 0.02
CA GLU A 171 27.45 -9.79 1.12
C GLU A 171 28.10 -11.09 0.63
N GLU A 172 27.40 -11.84 -0.24
CA GLU A 172 27.86 -13.13 -0.73
C GLU A 172 28.58 -13.06 -2.09
N ILE A 173 28.95 -11.87 -2.57
CA ILE A 173 29.57 -11.72 -3.90
C ILE A 173 30.87 -12.53 -4.04
N ILE A 174 31.68 -12.60 -2.98
CA ILE A 174 32.95 -13.34 -2.98
C ILE A 174 32.66 -14.84 -3.01
N THR A 175 31.77 -15.31 -2.13
CA THR A 175 31.24 -16.67 -2.06
C THR A 175 30.72 -17.14 -3.43
N ASP A 176 29.88 -16.32 -4.05
CA ASP A 176 29.28 -16.58 -5.36
C ASP A 176 30.29 -16.61 -6.50
N CYS A 177 31.42 -15.91 -6.38
CA CYS A 177 32.50 -15.95 -7.36
C CYS A 177 33.40 -17.18 -7.17
N LEU A 178 33.51 -17.71 -5.95
CA LEU A 178 34.28 -18.91 -5.64
C LEU A 178 33.51 -20.20 -5.94
N GLY A 179 32.17 -20.18 -5.90
CA GLY A 179 31.33 -21.33 -6.20
C GLY A 179 31.54 -22.49 -5.20
N GLU A 180 31.35 -23.74 -5.63
CA GLU A 180 31.55 -24.93 -4.76
C GLU A 180 33.01 -25.13 -4.31
N ASN A 181 33.98 -24.38 -4.85
CA ASN A 181 35.41 -24.47 -4.52
C ASN A 181 35.78 -23.67 -3.25
N HIS A 182 34.85 -23.54 -2.30
CA HIS A 182 35.00 -22.76 -1.06
C HIS A 182 36.21 -23.14 -0.19
N PHE A 183 36.71 -24.37 -0.33
CA PHE A 183 37.70 -24.95 0.58
C PHE A 183 39.13 -24.97 0.05
N GLU A 184 39.37 -24.65 -1.22
CA GLU A 184 40.70 -24.69 -1.78
C GLU A 184 41.14 -23.30 -2.23
N ASN A 185 42.12 -22.74 -1.50
CA ASN A 185 43.05 -21.71 -1.93
C ASN A 185 42.58 -20.24 -1.94
N SER A 186 43.07 -19.50 -0.94
CA SER A 186 43.27 -18.03 -0.96
C SER A 186 44.02 -17.50 -2.19
N ASN A 187 44.69 -18.39 -2.95
CA ASN A 187 45.35 -18.06 -4.23
C ASN A 187 44.37 -17.92 -5.41
N LEU A 188 43.14 -18.45 -5.35
CA LEU A 188 42.13 -18.32 -6.41
C LEU A 188 41.59 -16.89 -6.54
N ILE A 189 41.58 -16.11 -5.45
CA ILE A 189 41.16 -14.71 -5.43
C ILE A 189 42.09 -13.83 -6.30
N ARG A 190 43.34 -14.28 -6.53
CA ARG A 190 44.33 -13.57 -7.35
C ARG A 190 44.33 -14.00 -8.82
N THR A 191 43.55 -15.00 -9.19
CA THR A 191 43.50 -15.47 -10.58
C THR A 191 42.79 -14.43 -11.46
N PRO A 192 43.31 -14.11 -12.67
CA PRO A 192 42.67 -13.14 -13.56
C PRO A 192 41.21 -13.50 -13.91
N GLN A 193 40.90 -14.81 -13.97
CA GLN A 193 39.55 -15.33 -14.20
C GLN A 193 38.57 -14.95 -13.06
N PHE A 194 39.00 -15.05 -11.80
CA PHE A 194 38.18 -14.62 -10.66
C PHE A 194 37.88 -13.13 -10.73
N ARG A 195 38.89 -12.31 -11.04
CA ARG A 195 38.74 -10.85 -11.17
C ARG A 195 37.75 -10.48 -12.26
N GLU A 196 37.76 -11.17 -13.38
CA GLU A 196 36.83 -10.94 -14.49
C GLU A 196 35.39 -11.30 -14.09
N VAL A 197 35.17 -12.47 -13.51
CA VAL A 197 33.83 -12.90 -13.03
C VAL A 197 33.30 -11.97 -11.94
N TYR A 198 34.15 -11.58 -10.99
CA TYR A 198 33.82 -10.64 -9.93
C TYR A 198 33.41 -9.27 -10.49
N LEU A 199 34.18 -8.72 -11.43
CA LEU A 199 33.86 -7.44 -12.06
C LEU A 199 32.54 -7.49 -12.83
N ILE A 200 32.26 -8.58 -13.55
CA ILE A 200 30.99 -8.76 -14.25
C ILE A 200 29.82 -8.81 -13.26
N LYS A 201 29.92 -9.62 -12.20
CA LYS A 201 28.87 -9.73 -11.17
C LYS A 201 28.65 -8.40 -10.45
N LEU A 202 29.73 -7.72 -10.03
CA LEU A 202 29.65 -6.42 -9.39
C LEU A 202 28.98 -5.39 -10.31
N ASN A 203 29.34 -5.37 -11.60
CA ASN A 203 28.72 -4.46 -12.56
C ASN A 203 27.22 -4.73 -12.73
N ASN A 204 26.81 -6.01 -12.79
CA ASN A 204 25.40 -6.38 -12.84
C ASN A 204 24.62 -5.92 -11.60
N LEU A 205 25.20 -6.05 -10.40
CA LEU A 205 24.58 -5.55 -9.15
C LEU A 205 24.46 -4.02 -9.14
N VAL A 206 25.49 -3.32 -9.62
CA VAL A 206 25.48 -1.87 -9.75
C VAL A 206 24.42 -1.43 -10.76
N GLU A 207 24.27 -2.12 -11.89
CA GLU A 207 23.21 -1.83 -12.87
C GLU A 207 21.81 -2.11 -12.31
N GLN A 208 21.63 -3.20 -11.54
CA GLN A 208 20.39 -3.47 -10.82
C GLN A 208 20.06 -2.35 -9.82
N HIS A 209 21.05 -1.88 -9.04
CA HIS A 209 20.86 -0.78 -8.09
C HIS A 209 20.51 0.54 -8.78
N LYS A 210 21.20 0.86 -9.88
CA LYS A 210 20.88 2.02 -10.73
C LYS A 210 19.46 1.94 -11.29
N PHE A 211 18.99 0.74 -11.66
CA PHE A 211 17.64 0.54 -12.16
C PHE A 211 16.57 0.80 -11.09
N VAL A 212 16.86 0.50 -9.83
CA VAL A 212 15.97 0.78 -8.69
C VAL A 212 15.95 2.27 -8.31
N LEU A 213 17.08 2.97 -8.43
CA LEU A 213 17.20 4.39 -8.04
C LEU A 213 16.82 5.41 -9.12
N LYS A 214 16.96 5.07 -10.40
CA LYS A 214 16.56 5.92 -11.54
C LYS A 214 15.12 5.69 -11.96
#